data_AF-A0A524FIB7-F1
#
_entry.id   AF-A0A524FIB7-F1
#
_cell.length_a   1.000
_cell.length_b   1.000
_cell.length_c   1.000
_cell.angle_alpha   90.00
_cell.angle_beta   90.00
_cell.angle_gamma   90.00
#
_symmetry.space_group_name_H-M   'P 1'
#
loop_
_entity.id
_entity.type
_entity.pdbx_description
1 polymer ?
#
loop_
_entity_poly.entity_id
_entity_poly.type
_entity_poly.pdbx_seq_one_letter_code
_entity_poly.pdbx_strand_id
1 'polypeptide(L)'
;MNEKQLFPDYEPKKTPDLLEDYLPTSSEVFVVLNKLKPPELNKLHRLLEIFNKYEIKMRENPGGYRKGNVALGADLDQYYPSEEEMIISEIGKMIKLLIESSSPEEINDIKLKMHIKHQTISFNEIYFRHVDVMGSGRFYYAAKRNDKTIVDI
;
A
#
# COMPACT_ATOMS: atom_id res chain seq x y z
N MET A 1 -25.87 21.75 -16.40
CA MET A 1 -25.11 21.38 -17.62
C MET A 1 -24.55 20.00 -17.41
N ASN A 2 -24.65 19.12 -18.40
CA ASN A 2 -24.17 17.74 -18.29
C ASN A 2 -22.67 17.73 -18.64
N GLU A 3 -21.79 17.21 -17.77
CA GLU A 3 -20.32 17.28 -17.95
C GLU A 3 -19.86 16.69 -19.30
N LYS A 4 -20.58 15.67 -19.80
CA LYS A 4 -20.38 15.07 -21.13
C LYS A 4 -20.55 16.04 -22.31
N GLN A 5 -21.28 17.14 -22.13
CA GLN A 5 -21.51 18.13 -23.20
C GLN A 5 -20.34 19.12 -23.34
N LEU A 6 -19.51 19.27 -22.30
CA LEU A 6 -18.34 20.17 -22.31
C LEU A 6 -17.04 19.44 -22.64
N PHE A 7 -16.92 18.17 -22.23
CA PHE A 7 -15.73 17.35 -22.41
C PHE A 7 -16.11 15.97 -22.95
N PRO A 8 -16.34 15.84 -24.27
CA PRO A 8 -16.84 14.59 -24.86
C PRO A 8 -15.88 13.41 -24.70
N ASP A 9 -14.58 13.68 -24.56
CA ASP A 9 -13.53 12.67 -24.39
C ASP A 9 -13.19 12.37 -22.92
N TYR A 10 -13.84 13.06 -21.96
CA TYR A 10 -13.58 12.85 -20.54
C TYR A 10 -14.38 11.65 -20.02
N GLU A 11 -13.66 10.64 -19.56
CA GLU A 11 -14.22 9.50 -18.83
C GLU A 11 -13.73 9.49 -17.36
N PRO A 12 -14.64 9.68 -16.39
CA PRO A 12 -14.30 9.53 -14.97
C PRO A 12 -13.78 8.12 -14.69
N LYS A 13 -12.80 8.03 -13.79
CA LYS A 13 -12.33 6.72 -13.34
C LYS A 13 -13.44 6.04 -12.54
N LYS A 14 -13.71 4.77 -12.89
CA LYS A 14 -14.70 3.94 -12.19
C LYS A 14 -14.07 2.83 -11.35
N THR A 15 -12.77 2.59 -11.52
CA THR A 15 -12.01 1.60 -10.77
C THR A 15 -11.44 2.20 -9.48
N PRO A 16 -11.17 1.38 -8.45
CA PRO A 16 -10.48 1.85 -7.25
C PRO A 16 -9.12 2.48 -7.57
N ASP A 17 -8.66 3.35 -6.68
CA ASP A 17 -7.30 3.91 -6.75
C ASP A 17 -6.30 2.92 -6.13
N LEU A 18 -5.37 2.48 -6.96
CA LEU A 18 -4.40 1.46 -6.62
C LEU A 18 -2.97 2.03 -6.63
N LEU A 19 -2.04 1.24 -6.12
CA LEU A 19 -0.62 1.58 -6.11
C LEU A 19 -0.07 1.77 -7.54
N GLU A 20 -0.57 0.98 -8.49
CA GLU A 20 -0.25 1.04 -9.93
C GLU A 20 -0.64 2.36 -10.59
N ASP A 21 -1.62 3.05 -10.03
CA ASP A 21 -2.00 4.38 -10.51
C ASP A 21 -1.04 5.47 -10.01
N TYR A 22 -0.46 5.26 -8.83
CA TYR A 22 0.42 6.22 -8.18
C TYR A 22 1.89 6.07 -8.60
N LEU A 23 2.36 4.85 -8.83
CA LEU A 23 3.75 4.55 -9.18
C LEU A 23 3.94 4.20 -10.65
N PRO A 24 5.07 4.58 -11.26
CA PRO A 24 5.46 4.05 -12.56
C PRO A 24 5.71 2.54 -12.45
N THR A 25 5.40 1.79 -13.50
CA THR A 25 5.58 0.33 -13.56
C THR A 25 7.02 -0.14 -13.33
N SER A 26 8.00 0.76 -13.50
CA SER A 26 9.42 0.51 -13.25
C SER A 26 9.86 0.65 -11.79
N SER A 27 8.97 1.03 -10.86
CA SER A 27 9.33 1.22 -9.45
C SER A 27 9.84 -0.07 -8.79
N GLU A 28 10.81 0.06 -7.88
CA GLU A 28 11.35 -1.07 -7.10
C GLU A 28 10.23 -1.77 -6.30
N VAL A 29 9.19 -1.02 -5.90
CA VAL A 29 8.02 -1.56 -5.20
C VAL A 29 7.42 -2.74 -5.96
N PHE A 30 7.18 -2.59 -7.27
CA PHE A 30 6.65 -3.68 -8.08
C PHE A 30 7.64 -4.83 -8.24
N VAL A 31 8.94 -4.56 -8.30
CA VAL A 31 9.96 -5.61 -8.38
C VAL A 31 9.93 -6.49 -7.12
N VAL A 32 9.75 -5.88 -5.95
CA VAL A 32 9.67 -6.58 -4.66
C VAL A 32 8.36 -7.36 -4.54
N LEU A 33 7.23 -6.70 -4.79
CA LEU A 33 5.91 -7.32 -4.67
C LEU A 33 5.73 -8.48 -5.67
N ASN A 34 6.23 -8.35 -6.90
CA ASN A 34 6.16 -9.43 -7.89
C ASN A 34 6.94 -10.68 -7.49
N LYS A 35 8.04 -10.55 -6.72
CA LYS A 35 8.82 -11.69 -6.21
C LYS A 35 8.09 -12.47 -5.12
N LEU A 36 7.02 -11.92 -4.55
CA LEU A 36 6.23 -12.51 -3.47
C LEU A 36 5.03 -13.32 -3.97
N LYS A 37 4.71 -13.27 -5.28
CA LYS A 37 3.49 -13.84 -5.88
C LYS A 37 3.21 -15.33 -5.55
N PRO A 38 1.92 -15.69 -5.47
CA PRO A 38 0.84 -15.05 -4.69
C PRO A 38 1.03 -15.27 -3.17
N PRO A 39 0.39 -14.47 -2.31
CA PRO A 39 0.43 -14.68 -0.87
C PRO A 39 -0.20 -16.04 -0.53
N GLU A 40 0.62 -16.92 0.01
CA GLU A 40 0.22 -18.26 0.47
C GLU A 40 0.67 -18.41 1.92
N LEU A 41 -0.13 -19.08 2.75
CA LEU A 41 0.21 -19.28 4.16
C LEU A 41 1.55 -20.03 4.31
N ASN A 42 1.88 -20.92 3.38
CA ASN A 42 3.16 -21.64 3.31
C ASN A 42 4.38 -20.73 3.00
N LYS A 43 4.17 -19.44 2.69
CA LYS A 43 5.20 -18.42 2.43
C LYS A 43 5.20 -17.34 3.52
N LEU A 44 4.43 -17.51 4.61
CA LEU A 44 4.32 -16.52 5.69
C LEU A 44 5.68 -16.11 6.25
N HIS A 45 6.58 -17.07 6.53
CA HIS A 45 7.94 -16.78 7.01
C HIS A 45 8.68 -15.78 6.09
N ARG A 46 8.61 -16.00 4.77
CA ARG A 46 9.27 -15.13 3.78
C ARG A 46 8.63 -13.75 3.71
N LEU A 47 7.31 -13.65 3.85
CA LEU A 47 6.62 -12.36 3.96
C LEU A 47 7.10 -11.59 5.19
N LEU A 48 7.28 -12.26 6.33
CA LEU A 48 7.77 -11.65 7.57
C LEU A 48 9.23 -11.22 7.48
N GLU A 49 10.10 -12.03 6.87
CA GLU A 49 11.50 -11.65 6.63
C GLU A 49 11.61 -10.38 5.79
N ILE A 50 10.83 -10.30 4.70
CA ILE A 50 10.85 -9.14 3.81
C ILE A 50 10.21 -7.94 4.51
N PHE A 51 9.11 -8.13 5.25
CA PHE A 51 8.50 -7.10 6.06
C PHE A 51 9.52 -6.49 7.04
N ASN A 52 10.19 -7.30 7.85
CA ASN A 52 11.17 -6.85 8.83
C ASN A 52 12.36 -6.13 8.16
N LYS A 53 12.83 -6.65 7.03
CA LYS A 53 13.90 -6.01 6.25
C LYS A 53 13.51 -4.61 5.78
N TYR A 54 12.32 -4.46 5.21
CA TYR A 54 11.85 -3.16 4.74
C TYR A 54 11.46 -2.24 5.89
N GLU A 55 11.01 -2.77 7.03
CA GLU A 55 10.75 -1.98 8.24
C GLU A 55 12.00 -1.22 8.71
N ILE A 56 13.15 -1.88 8.72
CA ILE A 56 14.43 -1.23 9.05
C ILE A 56 14.73 -0.12 8.04
N LYS A 57 14.64 -0.42 6.74
CA LYS A 57 14.91 0.56 5.68
C LYS A 57 13.95 1.75 5.70
N MET A 58 12.67 1.52 6.02
CA MET A 58 11.67 2.57 6.14
C MET A 58 11.97 3.53 7.29
N ARG A 59 12.50 3.01 8.41
CA ARG A 59 12.94 3.88 9.52
C ARG A 59 14.12 4.76 9.11
N GLU A 60 14.98 4.28 8.21
CA GLU A 60 16.10 5.04 7.65
C GLU A 60 15.66 6.03 6.57
N ASN A 61 14.61 5.69 5.80
CA ASN A 61 14.06 6.51 4.72
C ASN A 61 12.53 6.66 4.84
N PRO A 62 12.02 7.40 5.83
CA PRO A 62 10.60 7.60 5.99
C PRO A 62 10.07 8.55 4.90
N GLY A 63 8.82 8.34 4.47
CA GLY A 63 8.08 9.34 3.75
C GLY A 63 7.80 10.59 4.61
N GLY A 64 7.22 11.61 3.98
CA GLY A 64 7.02 12.88 4.66
C GLY A 64 5.92 13.71 4.06
N TYR A 65 5.42 14.63 4.87
CA TYR A 65 4.47 15.64 4.47
C TYR A 65 5.20 16.83 3.83
N ARG A 66 4.66 17.34 2.73
CA ARG A 66 5.20 18.49 1.99
C ARG A 66 4.04 19.32 1.46
N LYS A 67 4.31 20.60 1.19
CA LYS A 67 3.33 21.49 0.58
C LYS A 67 2.82 20.92 -0.74
N GLY A 68 1.53 20.60 -0.80
CA GLY A 68 0.89 20.09 -2.01
C GLY A 68 0.52 21.19 -2.99
N ASN A 69 0.37 20.83 -4.26
CA ASN A 69 -0.18 21.72 -5.27
C ASN A 69 -1.71 21.73 -5.21
N VAL A 70 -2.28 22.61 -4.38
CA VAL A 70 -3.73 22.74 -4.18
C VAL A 70 -4.47 23.11 -5.47
N ALA A 71 -3.82 23.82 -6.39
CA ALA A 71 -4.42 24.13 -7.70
C ALA A 71 -4.66 22.87 -8.55
N LEU A 72 -3.95 21.78 -8.25
CA LEU A 72 -4.15 20.46 -8.87
C LEU A 72 -4.93 19.49 -7.96
N GLY A 73 -5.50 19.96 -6.85
CA GLY A 73 -6.32 19.14 -5.95
C GLY A 73 -5.54 18.34 -4.90
N ALA A 74 -4.24 18.63 -4.72
CA ALA A 74 -3.48 18.11 -3.58
C ALA A 74 -3.95 18.75 -2.26
N ASP A 75 -3.74 18.06 -1.15
CA ASP A 75 -3.93 18.68 0.17
C ASP A 75 -2.86 19.75 0.43
N LEU A 76 -3.14 20.70 1.33
CA LEU A 76 -2.16 21.72 1.72
C LEU A 76 -0.88 21.09 2.25
N ASP A 77 -1.03 20.05 3.08
CA ASP A 77 0.05 19.24 3.60
C ASP A 77 -0.08 17.81 3.06
N GLN A 78 0.46 17.60 1.86
CA GLN A 78 0.30 16.38 1.10
C GLN A 78 1.34 15.34 1.55
N TYR A 79 0.89 14.12 1.81
CA TYR A 79 1.80 13.02 2.15
C TYR A 79 2.47 12.44 0.91
N TYR A 80 3.78 12.20 1.02
CA TYR A 80 4.59 11.52 0.01
C TYR A 80 5.29 10.33 0.67
N PRO A 81 4.75 9.10 0.52
CA PRO A 81 5.36 7.90 1.07
C PRO A 81 6.69 7.59 0.38
N SER A 82 7.63 7.00 1.11
CA SER A 82 8.79 6.37 0.49
C SER A 82 8.41 5.03 -0.15
N GLU A 83 9.26 4.52 -1.04
CA GLU A 83 9.06 3.19 -1.63
C GLU A 83 9.04 2.11 -0.54
N GLU A 84 9.88 2.25 0.48
CA GLU A 84 9.92 1.34 1.62
C GLU A 84 8.59 1.33 2.39
N GLU A 85 7.98 2.49 2.65
CA GLU A 85 6.68 2.56 3.31
C GLU A 85 5.57 1.91 2.48
N MET A 86 5.59 2.11 1.15
CA MET A 86 4.62 1.46 0.25
C MET A 86 4.78 -0.05 0.27
N ILE A 87 6.01 -0.57 0.26
CA ILE A 87 6.29 -2.01 0.34
C ILE A 87 5.77 -2.59 1.66
N ILE A 88 6.05 -1.95 2.79
CA ILE A 88 5.57 -2.41 4.11
C ILE A 88 4.04 -2.39 4.16
N SER A 89 3.40 -1.32 3.68
CA SER A 89 1.95 -1.20 3.66
C SER A 89 1.32 -2.36 2.87
N GLU A 90 1.83 -2.66 1.67
CA GLU A 90 1.27 -3.73 0.84
C GLU A 90 1.57 -5.13 1.40
N ILE A 91 2.79 -5.40 1.88
CA ILE A 91 3.12 -6.68 2.51
C ILE A 91 2.31 -6.87 3.81
N GLY A 92 2.15 -5.82 4.61
CA GLY A 92 1.33 -5.83 5.80
C GLY A 92 -0.13 -6.17 5.51
N LYS A 93 -0.72 -5.57 4.47
CA LYS A 93 -2.07 -5.91 3.98
C LYS A 93 -2.16 -7.37 3.53
N MET A 94 -1.14 -7.88 2.82
CA MET A 94 -1.09 -9.30 2.41
C MET A 94 -1.04 -10.25 3.62
N ILE A 95 -0.21 -9.94 4.62
CA ILE A 95 -0.10 -10.75 5.85
C ILE A 95 -1.41 -10.72 6.63
N LYS A 96 -2.00 -9.52 6.79
CA LYS A 96 -3.31 -9.35 7.43
C LYS A 96 -4.38 -10.21 6.75
N LEU A 97 -4.47 -10.11 5.43
CA LEU A 97 -5.42 -10.89 4.64
C LEU A 97 -5.20 -12.40 4.81
N LEU A 98 -3.95 -12.87 4.80
CA LEU A 98 -3.63 -14.28 5.03
C LEU A 98 -4.10 -14.76 6.41
N ILE A 99 -3.89 -13.97 7.44
CA ILE A 99 -4.27 -14.31 8.82
C ILE A 99 -5.79 -14.27 9.00
N GLU A 100 -6.45 -13.24 8.46
CA GLU A 100 -7.91 -13.10 8.56
C GLU A 100 -8.67 -14.13 7.71
N SER A 101 -8.07 -14.62 6.62
CA SER A 101 -8.67 -15.62 5.73
C SER A 101 -8.40 -17.08 6.15
N SER A 102 -7.44 -17.32 7.04
CA SER A 102 -7.08 -18.67 7.49
C SER A 102 -7.69 -18.98 8.85
N SER A 103 -7.91 -20.27 9.14
CA SER A 103 -8.34 -20.68 10.47
C SER A 103 -7.18 -20.57 11.49
N PRO A 104 -7.47 -20.35 12.78
CA PRO A 104 -6.44 -20.33 13.83
C PRO A 104 -5.61 -21.62 13.90
N GLU A 105 -6.22 -22.76 13.58
CA GLU A 105 -5.59 -24.09 13.55
C GLU A 105 -4.53 -24.17 12.44
N GLU A 106 -4.87 -23.78 11.22
CA GLU A 106 -3.93 -23.74 10.08
C GLU A 106 -2.75 -22.80 10.35
N ILE A 107 -3.02 -21.63 10.95
CA ILE A 107 -1.97 -20.67 11.30
C ILE A 107 -1.02 -21.28 12.34
N ASN A 108 -1.54 -21.95 13.36
CA ASN A 108 -0.71 -22.60 14.38
C ASN A 108 0.11 -23.75 13.81
N ASP A 109 -0.46 -24.57 12.93
CA ASP A 109 0.26 -25.65 12.24
C ASP A 109 1.41 -25.10 11.39
N ILE A 110 1.17 -24.02 10.66
CA ILE A 110 2.20 -23.34 9.85
C ILE A 110 3.28 -22.74 10.73
N LYS A 111 2.92 -22.09 11.84
CA LYS A 111 3.88 -21.53 12.78
C LYS A 111 4.78 -22.60 13.36
N LEU A 112 4.21 -23.73 13.78
CA LEU A 112 4.97 -24.87 14.29
C LEU A 112 5.90 -25.44 13.20
N LYS A 113 5.37 -25.65 11.99
CA LYS A 113 6.14 -26.19 10.86
C LYS A 113 7.32 -25.29 10.46
N MET A 114 7.13 -23.98 10.49
CA MET A 114 8.14 -22.99 10.08
C MET A 114 8.93 -22.41 11.25
N HIS A 115 8.69 -22.87 12.48
CA HIS A 115 9.31 -22.32 13.69
C HIS A 115 9.13 -20.80 13.83
N ILE A 116 7.99 -20.27 13.36
CA ILE A 116 7.63 -18.86 13.50
C ILE A 116 7.21 -18.63 14.95
N LYS A 117 7.94 -17.75 15.65
CA LYS A 117 7.58 -17.31 17.00
C LYS A 117 6.39 -16.37 16.93
N HIS A 118 5.60 -16.37 18.00
CA HIS A 118 4.54 -15.39 18.13
C HIS A 118 5.12 -13.97 18.10
N GLN A 119 4.62 -13.13 17.20
CA GLN A 119 5.06 -11.76 17.05
C GLN A 119 3.91 -10.85 16.59
N THR A 120 3.91 -9.63 17.10
CA THR A 120 2.99 -8.58 16.67
C THR A 120 3.70 -7.71 15.64
N ILE A 121 3.11 -7.57 14.45
CA ILE A 121 3.58 -6.61 13.45
C ILE A 121 2.69 -5.38 13.45
N SER A 122 3.28 -4.21 13.20
CA SER A 122 2.53 -2.96 13.05
C SER A 122 2.99 -2.21 11.81
N PHE A 123 2.05 -1.67 11.04
CA PHE A 123 2.35 -0.88 9.84
C PHE A 123 1.33 0.22 9.64
N ASN A 124 1.70 1.24 8.87
CA ASN A 124 0.76 2.27 8.43
C ASN A 124 0.17 1.86 7.09
N GLU A 125 -1.16 1.88 6.98
CA GLU A 125 -1.82 1.71 5.69
C GLU A 125 -1.67 2.99 4.87
N ILE A 126 -1.22 2.83 3.63
CA ILE A 126 -1.22 3.90 2.63
C ILE A 126 -2.42 3.68 1.71
N TYR A 127 -3.15 4.77 1.48
CA TYR A 127 -4.26 4.86 0.55
C TYR A 127 -3.91 5.80 -0.59
N PHE A 128 -4.54 5.57 -1.73
CA PHE A 128 -4.39 6.41 -2.90
C PHE A 128 -5.73 7.05 -3.22
N ARG A 129 -5.69 8.28 -3.70
CA ARG A 129 -6.84 9.01 -4.21
C ARG A 129 -6.48 9.67 -5.52
N HIS A 130 -7.41 9.76 -6.44
CA HIS A 130 -7.28 10.59 -7.63
C HIS A 130 -8.10 11.88 -7.53
N VAL A 131 -7.67 12.89 -8.27
CA VAL A 131 -8.46 14.10 -8.55
C VAL A 131 -8.40 14.39 -10.04
N ASP A 132 -9.57 14.57 -10.63
CA ASP A 132 -9.72 15.01 -12.01
C ASP A 132 -9.86 16.53 -12.04
N VAL A 133 -8.86 17.22 -12.59
CA VAL A 133 -8.81 18.68 -12.68
C VAL A 133 -9.14 19.09 -14.10
N MET A 134 -10.21 19.87 -14.26
CA MET A 134 -10.65 20.35 -15.57
C MET A 134 -9.51 21.05 -16.31
N GLY A 135 -9.22 20.60 -17.54
CA GLY A 135 -8.16 21.14 -18.39
C GLY A 135 -6.73 20.73 -18.03
N SER A 136 -6.50 20.05 -16.90
CA SER A 136 -5.17 19.62 -16.46
C SER A 136 -5.01 18.09 -16.37
N GLY A 137 -6.11 17.34 -16.39
CA GLY A 137 -6.11 15.88 -16.39
C GLY A 137 -6.28 15.28 -14.99
N ARG A 138 -5.85 14.01 -14.86
CA ARG A 138 -5.98 13.21 -13.63
C ARG A 138 -4.67 13.18 -12.86
N PHE A 139 -4.75 13.45 -11.56
CA PHE A 139 -3.62 13.40 -10.64
C PHE A 139 -3.87 12.39 -9.53
N TYR A 140 -2.81 11.73 -9.06
CA TYR A 140 -2.87 10.75 -7.99
C TYR A 140 -2.09 11.23 -6.76
N TYR A 141 -2.67 11.01 -5.59
CA TYR A 141 -2.14 11.44 -4.30
C TYR A 141 -2.18 10.27 -3.31
N ALA A 142 -1.21 10.23 -2.41
CA ALA A 142 -1.15 9.25 -1.34
C ALA A 142 -1.63 9.86 -0.02
N ALA A 143 -2.22 9.05 0.84
CA ALA A 143 -2.59 9.43 2.19
C ALA A 143 -2.14 8.33 3.15
N LYS A 144 -1.62 8.74 4.31
CA LYS A 144 -1.24 7.83 5.39
C LYS A 144 -2.40 7.71 6.37
N ARG A 145 -2.76 6.48 6.75
CA ARG A 145 -3.67 6.28 7.89
C ARG A 145 -3.00 6.81 9.17
N ASN A 146 -3.75 7.55 9.98
CA ASN A 146 -3.23 8.07 11.25
C ASN A 146 -2.91 6.95 12.24
N ASP A 147 -3.74 5.91 12.26
CA ASP A 147 -3.55 4.76 13.14
C ASP A 147 -2.76 3.64 12.45
N LYS A 148 -1.84 3.05 13.20
CA LYS A 148 -1.13 1.85 12.77
C LYS A 148 -2.08 0.66 12.81
N THR A 149 -2.07 -0.12 11.73
CA THR A 149 -2.68 -1.44 11.72
C THR A 149 -1.77 -2.41 12.46
N ILE A 150 -2.35 -3.12 13.42
CA ILE A 150 -1.67 -4.13 14.24
C ILE A 150 -2.19 -5.50 13.81
N VAL A 151 -1.28 -6.44 13.61
CA VAL A 151 -1.61 -7.82 13.28
C VAL A 151 -0.82 -8.75 14.18
N ASP A 152 -1.53 -9.59 14.91
CA ASP A 152 -0.94 -10.62 15.76
C ASP A 152 -0.74 -11.90 14.96
N ILE A 153 0.52 -12.34 14.92
CA ILE A 153 0.95 -13.56 14.27
C ILE A 153 1.35 -14.49 15.38
#